data_AF-A0A4R6KB69-F1
#
_entry.id   AF-A0A4R6KB69-F1
#
_cell.length_a   1.000
_cell.length_b   1.000
_cell.length_c   1.000
_cell.angle_alpha   90.00
_cell.angle_beta   90.00
_cell.angle_gamma   90.00
#
_symmetry.space_group_name_H-M   'P 1'
#
loop_
_entity.id
_entity.type
_entity.pdbx_description
1 polymer ?
#
loop_
_entity_poly.entity_id
_entity_poly.type
_entity_poly.pdbx_seq_one_letter_code
_entity_poly.pdbx_strand_id
1 'polypeptide(L)'
;MVRSRQPAPPAIVPVETFTAAQLAQRKRKSGGKSSWSSVDRRRISRKRVYMYRGRIRCGICVRTMEGAARREDTIYGSATALAHPRQIYLREDLITPHVNRWIGRSRGPWTLPSRRS
;
A
#
# COMPACT_ATOMS: atom_id res chain seq x y z
N MET A 1 -0.25 45.96 -10.54
CA MET A 1 -0.24 44.83 -9.58
C MET A 1 -1.22 45.14 -8.46
N VAL A 2 -2.27 44.33 -8.28
CA VAL A 2 -3.22 44.47 -7.17
C VAL A 2 -2.81 43.48 -6.08
N ARG A 3 -2.44 43.97 -4.89
CA ARG A 3 -2.20 43.14 -3.70
C ARG A 3 -3.37 43.34 -2.73
N SER A 4 -3.95 42.24 -2.24
CA SER A 4 -4.99 42.33 -1.20
C SER A 4 -4.40 42.94 0.06
N ARG A 5 -5.15 43.85 0.71
CA ARG A 5 -4.76 44.48 1.99
C ARG A 5 -5.03 43.62 3.22
N GLN A 6 -5.64 42.44 3.05
CA GLN A 6 -5.91 41.52 4.16
C GLN A 6 -4.61 40.88 4.65
N PRO A 7 -4.36 40.85 5.97
CA PRO A 7 -3.26 40.10 6.57
C PRO A 7 -3.32 38.63 6.14
N ALA A 8 -2.15 38.04 5.87
CA ALA A 8 -2.08 36.63 5.53
C ALA A 8 -2.67 35.79 6.69
N PRO A 9 -3.44 34.73 6.39
CA PRO A 9 -3.94 33.85 7.44
C PRO A 9 -2.77 33.26 8.24
N PRO A 10 -2.97 32.98 9.54
CA PRO A 10 -1.95 32.34 10.36
C PRO A 10 -1.52 31.01 9.72
N ALA A 11 -0.25 30.66 9.91
CA ALA A 11 0.34 29.48 9.28
C ALA A 11 -0.42 28.21 9.69
N ILE A 12 -1.02 27.53 8.71
CA ILE A 12 -1.75 26.27 8.91
C ILE A 12 -0.78 25.14 9.30
N VAL A 13 0.48 25.25 8.87
CA VAL A 13 1.55 24.29 9.17
C VAL A 13 2.85 25.02 9.52
N PRO A 14 3.65 24.50 10.46
CA PRO A 14 4.98 25.03 10.75
C PRO A 14 5.87 25.00 9.50
N VAL A 15 6.77 25.99 9.39
CA VAL A 15 7.67 26.14 8.25
C VAL A 15 8.59 24.93 8.09
N GLU A 16 9.01 24.32 9.20
CA GLU A 16 9.84 23.12 9.19
C GLU A 16 9.10 21.95 8.54
N THR A 17 7.81 21.78 8.86
CA THR A 17 6.97 20.72 8.30
C THR A 17 6.77 20.92 6.79
N PHE A 18 6.52 22.16 6.37
CA PHE A 18 6.39 22.51 4.96
C PHE A 18 7.69 22.24 4.18
N THR A 19 8.83 22.62 4.76
CA THR A 19 10.15 22.47 4.15
C THR A 19 10.53 21.00 4.03
N ALA A 20 10.29 20.20 5.08
CA ALA A 20 10.51 18.76 5.06
C ALA A 20 9.67 18.08 3.97
N ALA A 21 8.39 18.46 3.84
CA ALA A 21 7.51 17.94 2.80
C ALA A 21 7.98 18.32 1.39
N GLN A 22 8.40 19.57 1.17
CA GLN A 22 8.95 20.03 -0.11
C GLN A 22 10.23 19.28 -0.49
N LEU A 23 11.17 19.10 0.43
CA LEU A 23 12.39 18.35 0.20
C LEU A 23 12.09 16.90 -0.16
N ALA A 24 11.18 16.25 0.57
CA ALA A 24 10.72 14.90 0.25
C ALA A 24 10.06 14.81 -1.13
N GLN A 25 9.32 15.83 -1.56
CA GLN A 25 8.71 15.90 -2.89
C GLN A 25 9.74 16.12 -4.00
N ARG A 26 10.75 16.98 -3.78
CA ARG A 26 11.84 17.20 -4.74
C ARG A 26 12.69 15.95 -4.94
N LYS A 27 13.05 15.26 -3.85
CA LYS A 27 13.72 13.96 -3.90
C LYS A 27 12.93 12.94 -4.74
N ARG A 28 11.60 12.89 -4.57
CA ARG A 28 10.70 12.05 -5.38
C ARG A 28 10.68 12.41 -6.87
N LYS A 29 10.76 13.70 -7.21
CA LYS A 29 10.79 14.16 -8.62
C LYS A 29 12.11 13.88 -9.32
N SER A 30 13.22 13.92 -8.59
CA SER A 30 14.58 13.78 -9.14
C SER A 30 14.88 12.39 -9.73
N GLY A 31 14.24 11.32 -9.23
CA GLY A 31 14.56 9.96 -9.66
C GLY A 31 13.90 9.48 -10.97
N GLY A 32 13.30 10.37 -11.76
CA GLY A 32 12.71 10.02 -13.06
C GLY A 32 11.53 9.03 -13.00
N LYS A 33 11.05 8.56 -14.17
CA LYS A 33 9.87 7.68 -14.28
C LYS A 33 9.99 6.37 -13.47
N SER A 34 11.21 5.86 -13.31
CA SER A 34 11.54 4.65 -12.55
C SER A 34 11.40 4.84 -11.03
N SER A 35 11.78 6.01 -10.49
CA SER A 35 11.54 6.34 -9.08
C SER A 35 10.04 6.54 -8.81
N TRP A 36 9.32 7.18 -9.73
CA TRP A 36 7.87 7.37 -9.62
C TRP A 36 7.06 6.05 -9.66
N SER A 37 7.51 5.06 -10.44
CA SER A 37 6.85 3.76 -10.52
C SER A 37 7.19 2.81 -9.38
N SER A 38 8.34 3.02 -8.71
CA SER A 38 8.79 2.22 -7.55
C SER A 38 8.14 2.64 -6.23
N VAL A 39 7.62 3.87 -6.14
CA VAL A 39 6.94 4.37 -4.94
C VAL A 39 5.62 3.62 -4.73
N ASP A 40 5.50 2.95 -3.58
CA ASP A 40 4.27 2.29 -3.14
C ASP A 40 3.14 3.31 -3.01
N ARG A 41 2.22 3.29 -3.98
CA ARG A 41 1.04 4.14 -3.98
C ARG A 41 -0.13 3.35 -3.40
N ARG A 42 -0.45 3.57 -2.13
CA ARG A 42 -1.74 3.18 -1.57
C ARG A 42 -2.86 4.09 -2.13
N ARG A 43 -3.16 3.98 -3.43
CA ARG A 43 -4.38 4.58 -4.01
C ARG A 43 -5.58 3.98 -3.29
N ILE A 44 -6.38 4.76 -2.57
CA ILE A 44 -7.63 4.26 -2.01
C ILE A 44 -8.68 4.34 -3.13
N SER A 45 -8.83 3.24 -3.88
CA SER A 45 -9.89 3.11 -4.88
C SER A 45 -11.14 2.52 -4.22
N ARG A 46 -12.33 2.98 -4.59
CA ARG A 46 -13.62 2.39 -4.21
C ARG A 46 -13.90 1.02 -4.88
N LYS A 47 -13.01 0.53 -5.75
CA LYS A 47 -13.13 -0.80 -6.36
C LYS A 47 -12.92 -1.89 -5.30
N ARG A 48 -13.64 -3.01 -5.47
CA ARG A 48 -13.67 -4.23 -4.61
C ARG A 48 -12.43 -4.34 -3.72
N VAL A 49 -12.65 -4.29 -2.41
CA VAL A 49 -11.61 -4.45 -1.39
C VAL A 49 -11.20 -5.92 -1.38
N TYR A 50 -10.17 -6.27 -2.15
CA TYR A 50 -9.51 -7.56 -2.00
C TYR A 50 -8.67 -7.58 -0.71
N MET A 51 -8.68 -8.72 0.00
CA MET A 51 -8.29 -8.80 1.41
C MET A 51 -6.80 -8.48 1.63
N TYR A 52 -5.96 -8.89 0.68
CA TYR A 52 -4.51 -8.69 0.75
C TYR A 52 -4.00 -7.51 -0.09
N ARG A 53 -4.88 -6.54 -0.37
CA ARG A 53 -4.51 -5.34 -1.12
C ARG A 53 -3.29 -4.63 -0.53
N GLY A 54 -2.24 -4.51 -1.36
CA GLY A 54 -1.00 -3.83 -0.99
C GLY A 54 -0.16 -4.57 0.05
N ARG A 55 -0.51 -5.83 0.39
CA ARG A 55 0.21 -6.64 1.38
C ARG A 55 1.07 -7.72 0.74
N ILE A 56 0.69 -8.20 -0.44
CA ILE A 56 1.43 -9.26 -1.14
C ILE A 56 2.59 -8.64 -1.90
N ARG A 57 3.78 -9.17 -1.67
CA ARG A 57 5.02 -8.81 -2.38
C ARG A 57 5.58 -10.03 -3.08
N CYS A 58 6.20 -9.83 -4.22
CA CYS A 58 6.92 -10.89 -4.91
C CYS A 58 8.22 -11.22 -4.17
N GLY A 59 8.49 -12.50 -3.90
CA GLY A 59 9.76 -12.94 -3.30
C GLY A 59 10.99 -12.74 -4.20
N ILE A 60 10.78 -12.62 -5.52
CA ILE A 60 11.86 -12.47 -6.50
C ILE A 60 12.18 -10.99 -6.75
N CYS A 61 11.18 -10.18 -7.06
CA CYS A 61 11.40 -8.76 -7.42
C CYS A 61 11.02 -7.77 -6.32
N VAL A 62 10.52 -8.24 -5.16
CA VAL A 62 10.16 -7.46 -3.95
C VAL A 62 9.04 -6.42 -4.14
N ARG A 63 8.61 -6.18 -5.38
CA ARG A 63 7.50 -5.28 -5.70
C ARG A 63 6.18 -5.81 -5.15
N THR A 64 5.33 -4.88 -4.76
CA THR A 64 3.94 -5.13 -4.38
C THR A 64 3.18 -5.69 -5.58
N MET A 65 2.50 -6.82 -5.39
CA MET A 65 1.65 -7.40 -6.43
C MET A 65 0.35 -6.61 -6.58
N GLU A 66 -0.05 -6.36 -7.83
CA GLU A 66 -1.32 -5.74 -8.15
C GLU A 66 -2.42 -6.80 -8.16
N GLY A 67 -3.50 -6.55 -7.42
CA GLY A 67 -4.69 -7.40 -7.42
C GLY A 67 -5.63 -7.04 -8.56
N ALA A 68 -6.06 -8.04 -9.32
CA ALA A 68 -7.06 -7.96 -10.37
C ALA A 68 -8.22 -8.91 -10.06
N ALA A 69 -9.44 -8.40 -10.06
CA ALA A 69 -10.64 -9.23 -9.95
C ALA A 69 -10.94 -9.87 -11.32
N ARG A 70 -11.07 -11.20 -11.36
CA ARG A 70 -11.51 -11.97 -12.52
C ARG A 70 -12.74 -12.79 -12.14
N ARG A 71 -13.90 -12.44 -12.72
CA ARG A 71 -15.21 -13.10 -12.47
C ARG A 71 -15.45 -13.37 -10.97
N GLU A 72 -15.15 -14.58 -10.50
CA GLU A 72 -15.35 -15.07 -9.14
C GLU A 72 -14.13 -14.93 -8.22
N ASP A 73 -12.93 -14.75 -8.77
CA ASP A 73 -11.67 -14.77 -8.03
C ASP A 73 -10.92 -13.45 -8.05
N THR A 74 -10.13 -13.21 -7.00
CA THR A 74 -9.07 -12.21 -7.01
C THR A 74 -7.73 -12.87 -7.32
N ILE A 75 -7.00 -12.33 -8.29
CA ILE A 75 -5.66 -12.79 -8.66
C ILE A 75 -4.66 -11.65 -8.42
N TYR A 76 -3.55 -11.95 -7.78
CA TYR A 76 -2.42 -11.06 -7.57
C TYR A 76 -1.32 -11.38 -8.58
N GLY A 77 -0.78 -10.35 -9.23
CA GLY A 77 0.33 -10.50 -10.16
C GLY A 77 1.33 -9.37 -10.06
N SER A 78 2.56 -9.63 -10.50
CA SER A 78 3.58 -8.60 -10.69
C SER A 78 3.85 -8.45 -12.19
N ALA A 79 3.77 -7.21 -12.70
CA ALA A 79 4.18 -6.91 -14.07
C ALA A 79 5.67 -7.23 -14.28
N THR A 80 6.08 -7.52 -15.52
CA THR A 80 7.45 -7.93 -15.87
C THR A 80 8.51 -6.96 -15.32
N ALA A 81 9.54 -7.50 -14.66
CA ALA A 81 10.82 -6.81 -14.39
C ALA A 81 11.95 -7.68 -14.94
N LEU A 82 13.14 -7.09 -15.16
CA LEU A 82 14.29 -7.78 -15.75
C LEU A 82 14.63 -9.13 -15.09
N ALA A 83 14.43 -9.25 -13.77
CA ALA A 83 14.73 -10.46 -12.99
C ALA A 83 13.47 -11.26 -12.58
N HIS A 84 12.32 -11.01 -13.20
CA HIS A 84 11.06 -11.65 -12.81
C HIS A 84 10.54 -12.57 -13.91
N PRO A 85 10.03 -13.78 -13.58
CA PRO A 85 9.38 -14.66 -14.54
C PRO A 85 8.23 -13.94 -15.26
N ARG A 86 8.00 -14.26 -16.55
CA ARG A 86 7.06 -13.51 -17.40
C ARG A 86 5.68 -13.33 -16.76
N GLN A 87 5.18 -14.32 -16.03
CA GLN A 87 3.89 -14.26 -15.35
C GLN A 87 3.91 -15.10 -14.08
N ILE A 88 3.77 -14.45 -12.92
CA ILE A 88 3.43 -15.10 -11.65
C ILE A 88 2.04 -14.59 -11.27
N TYR A 89 1.11 -15.52 -11.11
CA TYR A 89 -0.25 -15.24 -10.65
C TYR A 89 -0.53 -16.02 -9.38
N LEU A 90 -1.06 -15.33 -8.38
CA LEU A 90 -1.41 -15.90 -7.10
C LEU A 90 -2.90 -15.67 -6.86
N ARG A 91 -3.70 -16.74 -6.76
CA ARG A 91 -5.13 -16.61 -6.47
C ARG A 91 -5.35 -16.38 -4.96
N GLU A 92 -6.30 -15.51 -4.63
CA GLU A 92 -6.63 -15.12 -3.26
C GLU A 92 -7.27 -16.27 -2.46
N ASP A 93 -8.13 -17.05 -3.12
CA ASP A 93 -8.84 -18.19 -2.53
C ASP A 93 -7.89 -19.27 -2.02
N LEU A 94 -6.78 -19.52 -2.73
CA LEU A 94 -5.78 -20.51 -2.35
C LEU A 94 -4.95 -20.04 -1.15
N ILE A 95 -4.59 -18.76 -1.06
CA ILE A 95 -3.75 -18.26 0.03
C ILE A 95 -4.53 -17.98 1.32
N THR A 96 -5.82 -17.63 1.20
CA THR A 96 -6.61 -17.17 2.36
C THR A 96 -6.68 -18.21 3.47
N PRO A 97 -6.99 -19.49 3.20
CA PRO A 97 -7.02 -20.53 4.23
C PRO A 97 -5.66 -20.75 4.90
N HIS A 98 -4.56 -20.69 4.14
CA HIS A 98 -3.21 -20.88 4.67
C HIS A 98 -2.80 -19.75 5.62
N VAL A 99 -3.07 -18.50 5.23
CA VAL A 99 -2.80 -17.33 6.07
C VAL A 99 -3.66 -17.37 7.33
N ASN A 100 -4.96 -17.67 7.20
CA ASN A 100 -5.86 -17.76 8.35
C ASN A 100 -5.42 -18.85 9.34
N ARG A 101 -5.01 -20.03 8.83
CA ARG A 101 -4.48 -21.10 9.68
C ARG A 101 -3.17 -20.70 10.36
N TRP A 102 -2.28 -19.99 9.66
CA TRP A 102 -1.04 -19.48 10.26
C TRP A 102 -1.32 -18.46 11.37
N ILE A 103 -2.23 -17.50 11.14
CA ILE A 103 -2.66 -16.53 12.17
C ILE A 103 -3.32 -17.24 13.36
N GLY A 104 -4.16 -18.25 13.09
CA GLY A 104 -4.83 -19.03 14.13
C GLY A 104 -3.86 -19.78 15.04
N ARG A 105 -2.72 -20.24 14.51
CA ARG A 105 -1.66 -20.89 15.30
C ARG A 105 -0.75 -19.91 16.04
N SER A 106 -0.51 -18.72 15.48
CA SER A 106 0.38 -17.74 16.10
C SER A 106 -0.25 -17.02 17.28
N ARG A 107 -1.58 -17.01 17.36
CA ARG A 107 -2.30 -16.65 18.58
C ARG A 107 -2.30 -17.85 19.51
N GLY A 108 -1.55 -17.76 20.61
CA GLY A 108 -1.80 -18.60 21.79
C GLY A 108 -3.27 -18.47 22.24
N PRO A 109 -3.77 -19.39 23.07
CA PRO A 109 -5.18 -19.43 23.45
C PRO A 109 -5.61 -18.05 23.96
N TRP A 110 -6.45 -17.37 23.18
CA TRP A 110 -7.05 -16.10 23.57
C TRP A 110 -8.12 -16.43 24.61
N THR A 111 -7.72 -16.45 25.87
CA THR A 111 -8.66 -16.51 26.99
C THR A 111 -9.41 -15.19 27.04
N LEU A 112 -10.66 -15.20 26.58
CA LEU A 112 -11.59 -14.13 26.91
C LEU A 112 -11.71 -14.10 28.43
N PRO A 113 -11.46 -12.97 29.11
CA PRO A 113 -11.74 -12.88 30.53
C PRO A 113 -13.24 -13.13 30.69
N SER A 114 -13.60 -14.23 31.37
CA SER A 114 -14.97 -14.53 31.72
C SER A 114 -15.52 -13.32 32.47
N ARG A 115 -16.51 -12.64 31.88
CA ARG A 115 -17.30 -11.62 32.58
C ARG A 115 -17.95 -12.33 33.77
N ARG A 116 -17.40 -12.11 34.96
CA ARG A 116 -18.05 -12.49 36.21
C ARG A 116 -19.26 -11.56 36.35
N SER A 117 -20.43 -12.17 36.43
CA SER A 117 -21.71 -11.57 36.82
C SER A 117 -21.70 -11.25 38.31
#